data_AF-A0A522DGD1-F1
#
_entry.id   AF-A0A522DGD1-F1
#
_cell.length_a   1.000
_cell.length_b   1.000
_cell.length_c   1.000
_cell.angle_alpha   90.00
_cell.angle_beta   90.00
_cell.angle_gamma   90.00
#
_symmetry.space_group_name_H-M   'P 1'
#
loop_
_entity.id
_entity.type
_entity.pdbx_description
1 polymer ?
#
loop_
_entity_poly.entity_id
_entity_poly.type
_entity_poly.pdbx_seq_one_letter_code
_entity_poly.pdbx_strand_id
1 'polypeptide(L)'
;MKQVFYIKSEQLAEPLQTVLLFEVGERHCCFGVMNHISKELTEFGYYTSENDDEDLTAGVFEKHPELSQSFSTSMIGYDLTESILFPSSQYKYEEAQLHLQAVYGINAESKVESEHLPHLRLFNTYRVPQSLHDSLSKRFATGKYWHKYSVHLK
;
A
#
# COMPACT_ATOMS: atom_id res chain seq x y z
N MET A 1 4.86 -18.28 3.39
CA MET A 1 5.39 -17.07 2.74
C MET A 1 6.69 -17.43 2.06
N LYS A 2 6.79 -17.12 0.77
CA LYS A 2 7.98 -17.37 -0.05
C LYS A 2 8.68 -16.04 -0.35
N GLN A 3 9.98 -15.97 -0.07
CA GLN A 3 10.83 -14.88 -0.55
C GLN A 3 11.18 -15.14 -2.01
N VAL A 4 10.76 -14.25 -2.92
CA VAL A 4 11.10 -14.38 -4.35
C VAL A 4 12.46 -13.77 -4.61
N PHE A 5 12.71 -12.57 -4.08
CA PHE A 5 14.02 -11.92 -4.11
C PHE A 5 14.19 -10.98 -2.92
N TYR A 6 15.45 -10.74 -2.59
CA TYR A 6 15.87 -9.73 -1.62
C TYR A 6 17.21 -9.17 -2.06
N ILE A 7 17.30 -7.84 -2.15
CA ILE A 7 18.47 -7.10 -2.60
C ILE A 7 18.78 -6.05 -1.53
N LYS A 8 20.03 -6.00 -1.08
CA LYS A 8 20.51 -5.00 -0.12
C LYS A 8 21.85 -4.45 -0.58
N SER A 9 21.95 -3.14 -0.67
CA SER A 9 23.21 -2.43 -0.93
C SER A 9 24.06 -2.39 0.33
N GLU A 10 25.39 -2.40 0.16
CA GLU A 10 26.33 -2.18 1.25
C GLU A 10 26.35 -0.72 1.73
N GLN A 11 25.84 0.21 0.90
CA GLN A 11 25.73 1.62 1.28
C GLN A 11 24.55 1.85 2.20
N LEU A 12 24.86 2.13 3.46
CA LEU A 12 23.90 2.54 4.47
C LEU A 12 23.54 4.01 4.27
N ALA A 13 22.28 4.28 3.93
CA ALA A 13 21.71 5.61 3.99
C ALA A 13 21.26 5.92 5.42
N GLU A 14 21.47 7.15 5.89
CA GLU A 14 20.95 7.57 7.19
C GLU A 14 19.41 7.49 7.19
N PRO A 15 18.77 7.03 8.28
CA PRO A 15 17.31 6.85 8.33
C PRO A 15 16.50 8.10 7.90
N LEU A 16 16.95 9.29 8.32
CA LEU A 16 16.32 10.58 7.96
C LEU A 16 16.47 10.97 6.49
N GLN A 17 17.29 10.25 5.73
CA GLN A 17 17.45 10.41 4.29
C GLN A 17 16.82 9.24 3.52
N THR A 18 16.13 8.31 4.19
CA THR A 18 15.50 7.17 3.52
C THR A 18 14.01 7.39 3.29
N VAL A 19 13.53 6.93 2.15
CA VAL A 19 12.12 6.82 1.80
C VAL A 19 11.77 5.34 1.75
N LEU A 20 10.69 4.97 2.43
CA LEU A 20 10.09 3.65 2.31
C LEU A 20 9.00 3.69 1.25
N LEU A 21 9.08 2.75 0.32
CA LEU A 21 8.00 2.35 -0.57
C LEU A 21 7.56 0.96 -0.10
N PHE A 22 6.29 0.77 0.23
CA PHE A 22 5.76 -0.52 0.66
C PHE A 22 4.50 -0.79 -0.15
N GLU A 23 4.37 -1.98 -0.73
CA GLU A 23 3.16 -2.40 -1.45
C GLU A 23 2.67 -3.72 -0.86
N VAL A 24 1.36 -3.81 -0.65
CA VAL A 24 0.69 -5.02 -0.21
C VAL A 24 -0.47 -5.31 -1.15
N GLY A 25 -0.55 -6.55 -1.63
CA GLY A 25 -1.71 -7.08 -2.34
C GLY A 25 -2.20 -8.37 -1.70
N GLU A 26 -3.17 -9.01 -2.34
CA GLU A 26 -3.82 -10.23 -1.81
C GLU A 26 -2.84 -11.40 -1.63
N ARG A 27 -1.83 -11.51 -2.51
CA ARG A 27 -0.89 -12.64 -2.55
C ARG A 27 0.57 -12.23 -2.59
N HIS A 28 0.85 -10.95 -2.44
CA HIS A 28 2.21 -10.43 -2.44
C HIS A 28 2.39 -9.28 -1.46
N CYS A 29 3.61 -9.12 -1.01
CA CYS A 29 4.05 -7.99 -0.23
C CYS A 29 5.46 -7.64 -0.67
N CYS A 30 5.72 -6.35 -0.88
CA CYS A 30 7.04 -5.90 -1.24
C CYS A 30 7.36 -4.56 -0.60
N PHE A 31 8.65 -4.28 -0.51
CA PHE A 31 9.13 -3.00 -0.03
C PHE A 31 10.41 -2.63 -0.74
N GLY A 32 10.60 -1.32 -0.92
CA GLY A 32 11.84 -0.71 -1.35
C GLY A 32 12.24 0.39 -0.38
N VAL A 33 13.51 0.42 0.01
CA VAL A 33 14.10 1.54 0.73
C VAL A 33 15.01 2.28 -0.24
N MET A 34 14.79 3.58 -0.36
CA MET A 34 15.53 4.44 -1.29
C MET A 34 16.20 5.59 -0.52
N ASN A 35 17.42 5.93 -0.92
CA ASN A 35 18.05 7.17 -0.48
C ASN A 35 17.37 8.36 -1.18
N HIS A 36 16.81 9.28 -0.41
CA HIS A 36 16.10 10.46 -0.93
C HIS A 36 17.03 11.42 -1.69
N ILE A 37 18.32 11.48 -1.33
CA ILE A 37 19.31 12.37 -1.95
C ILE A 37 19.84 11.74 -3.25
N SER A 38 20.41 10.53 -3.18
CA SER A 38 21.00 9.88 -4.37
C SER A 38 19.97 9.29 -5.32
N LYS A 39 18.72 9.08 -4.86
CA LYS A 39 17.64 8.38 -5.57
C LYS A 39 17.96 6.91 -5.87
N GLU A 40 18.93 6.34 -5.17
CA GLU A 40 19.30 4.94 -5.32
C GLU A 40 18.47 4.05 -4.40
N LEU A 41 18.07 2.90 -4.94
CA LEU A 41 17.43 1.83 -4.20
C LEU A 41 18.48 1.12 -3.35
N THR A 42 18.40 1.27 -2.03
CA THR A 42 19.35 0.67 -1.08
C THR A 42 18.88 -0.71 -0.63
N GLU A 43 17.58 -0.95 -0.62
CA GLU A 43 17.02 -2.25 -0.22
C GLU A 43 15.74 -2.54 -0.98
N PHE A 44 15.50 -3.80 -1.31
CA PHE A 44 14.30 -4.26 -1.97
C PHE A 44 13.98 -5.69 -1.60
N GLY A 45 12.76 -5.95 -1.14
CA GLY A 45 12.28 -7.29 -0.82
C GLY A 45 10.93 -7.55 -1.48
N TYR A 46 10.72 -8.77 -1.97
CA TYR A 46 9.44 -9.19 -2.53
C TYR A 46 9.10 -10.61 -2.11
N TYR A 47 7.87 -10.74 -1.64
CA TYR A 47 7.33 -11.91 -0.98
C TYR A 47 6.00 -12.27 -1.61
N THR A 48 5.74 -13.56 -1.72
CA THR A 48 4.46 -14.08 -2.18
C THR A 48 3.91 -15.12 -1.23
N SER A 49 2.60 -15.29 -1.25
CA SER A 49 1.90 -16.40 -0.61
C SER A 49 1.05 -17.13 -1.64
N GLU A 50 0.97 -18.45 -1.51
CA GLU A 50 -0.05 -19.28 -2.18
C GLU A 50 -1.25 -19.53 -1.26
N ASN A 51 -1.14 -19.16 0.01
CA ASN A 51 -2.18 -19.26 1.02
C ASN A 51 -2.82 -17.88 1.25
N ASP A 52 -4.11 -17.77 0.97
CA ASP A 52 -4.88 -16.52 1.11
C ASP A 52 -5.04 -16.10 2.59
N ASP A 53 -4.92 -17.04 3.54
CA ASP A 53 -5.02 -16.75 4.99
C ASP A 53 -3.68 -16.28 5.61
N GLU A 54 -2.60 -16.25 4.85
CA GLU A 54 -1.29 -15.89 5.38
C GLU A 54 -1.11 -14.37 5.46
N ASP A 55 -0.88 -13.83 6.66
CA ASP A 55 -0.50 -12.43 6.85
C ASP A 55 0.96 -12.19 6.40
N LEU A 56 1.10 -11.91 5.10
CA LEU A 56 2.37 -11.56 4.49
C LEU A 56 3.02 -10.33 5.13
N THR A 57 2.24 -9.35 5.61
CA THR A 57 2.80 -8.12 6.18
C THR A 57 3.48 -8.40 7.51
N ALA A 58 2.86 -9.19 8.38
CA ALA A 58 3.46 -9.62 9.63
C ALA A 58 4.76 -10.40 9.39
N GLY A 59 4.73 -11.36 8.45
CA GLY A 59 5.92 -12.13 8.09
C GLY A 59 7.08 -11.29 7.55
N VAL A 60 6.77 -10.26 6.74
CA VAL A 60 7.78 -9.31 6.25
C VAL A 60 8.37 -8.48 7.40
N PHE A 61 7.55 -7.98 8.32
CA PHE A 61 8.04 -7.20 9.47
C PHE A 61 8.87 -8.02 10.45
N GLU A 62 8.57 -9.31 10.63
CA GLU A 62 9.39 -10.21 11.45
C GLU A 62 10.77 -10.47 10.82
N LYS A 63 10.82 -10.62 9.50
CA LYS A 63 12.08 -10.87 8.77
C LYS A 63 12.94 -9.62 8.60
N HIS A 64 12.34 -8.44 8.57
CA HIS A 64 13.01 -7.17 8.34
C HIS A 64 12.79 -6.20 9.50
N PRO A 65 13.45 -6.42 10.66
CA PRO A 65 13.36 -5.50 11.79
C PRO A 65 13.78 -4.07 11.43
N GLU A 66 14.63 -3.88 10.43
CA GLU A 66 15.01 -2.58 9.86
C GLU A 66 13.82 -1.75 9.37
N LEU A 67 12.69 -2.37 8.99
CA LEU A 67 11.46 -1.65 8.63
C LEU A 67 10.77 -1.00 9.84
N SER A 68 11.27 -1.24 11.05
CA SER A 68 10.82 -0.56 12.27
C SER A 68 11.51 0.79 12.49
N GLN A 69 12.52 1.14 11.70
CA GLN A 69 13.19 2.44 11.81
C GLN A 69 12.30 3.58 11.33
N SER A 70 12.66 4.82 11.69
CA SER A 70 11.98 6.01 11.16
C SER A 70 12.49 6.32 9.75
N PHE A 71 11.55 6.48 8.82
CA PHE A 71 11.82 6.94 7.46
C PHE A 71 11.44 8.42 7.34
N SER A 72 12.12 9.16 6.45
CA SER A 72 11.75 10.54 6.13
C SER A 72 10.35 10.63 5.52
N THR A 73 9.96 9.60 4.78
CA THR A 73 8.64 9.44 4.17
C THR A 73 8.38 7.95 4.00
N SER A 74 7.17 7.51 4.33
CA SER A 74 6.67 6.17 4.01
C SER A 74 5.51 6.31 3.04
N MET A 75 5.57 5.60 1.92
CA MET A 75 4.50 5.49 0.94
C MET A 75 4.02 4.05 0.92
N ILE A 76 2.74 3.86 1.21
CA ILE A 76 2.11 2.55 1.33
C ILE A 76 1.08 2.43 0.20
N GLY A 77 1.30 1.44 -0.67
CA GLY A 77 0.44 1.11 -1.80
C GLY A 77 -0.43 -0.10 -1.49
N TYR A 78 -1.72 0.01 -1.74
CA TYR A 78 -2.64 -1.12 -1.78
C TYR A 78 -2.79 -1.60 -3.23
N ASP A 79 -2.40 -2.84 -3.49
CA ASP A 79 -2.64 -3.55 -4.75
C ASP A 79 -3.81 -4.53 -4.56
N LEU A 80 -5.00 -3.96 -4.44
CA LEU A 80 -6.25 -4.69 -4.18
C LEU A 80 -7.17 -4.60 -5.39
N THR A 81 -8.02 -5.61 -5.56
CA THR A 81 -8.84 -5.74 -6.77
C THR A 81 -10.17 -4.99 -6.71
N GLU A 82 -10.68 -4.72 -5.51
CA GLU A 82 -11.96 -4.06 -5.28
C GLU A 82 -11.85 -2.53 -5.39
N SER A 83 -11.90 -2.01 -6.63
CA SER A 83 -11.74 -0.59 -6.95
C SER A 83 -12.62 -0.17 -8.13
N ILE A 84 -13.26 1.00 -8.01
CA ILE A 84 -14.11 1.61 -9.06
C ILE A 84 -13.71 3.07 -9.24
N LEU A 85 -13.63 3.50 -10.51
CA LEU A 85 -13.43 4.90 -10.88
C LEU A 85 -14.77 5.60 -11.09
N PHE A 86 -14.95 6.75 -10.44
CA PHE A 86 -16.12 7.60 -10.57
C PHE A 86 -15.74 8.94 -11.20
N PRO A 87 -16.50 9.45 -12.18
CA PRO A 87 -16.34 10.84 -12.61
C PRO A 87 -16.56 11.81 -11.46
N SER A 88 -15.70 12.82 -11.28
CA SER A 88 -15.83 13.80 -10.20
C SER A 88 -17.16 14.55 -10.22
N SER A 89 -17.81 14.68 -11.39
CA SER A 89 -19.13 15.30 -11.52
C SER A 89 -20.29 14.45 -10.97
N GLN A 90 -20.08 13.16 -10.78
CA GLN A 90 -21.07 12.19 -10.31
C GLN A 90 -20.71 11.61 -8.95
N TYR A 91 -19.51 11.87 -8.46
CA TYR A 91 -19.02 11.28 -7.23
C TYR A 91 -19.76 11.82 -5.99
N LYS A 92 -20.32 10.90 -5.22
CA LYS A 92 -20.78 11.09 -3.85
C LYS A 92 -20.32 9.88 -3.05
N TYR A 93 -19.78 10.10 -1.87
CA TYR A 93 -19.11 9.06 -1.09
C TYR A 93 -20.06 7.89 -0.77
N GLU A 94 -21.28 8.18 -0.31
CA GLU A 94 -22.27 7.18 0.06
C GLU A 94 -22.74 6.36 -1.16
N GLU A 95 -22.93 7.02 -2.31
CA GLU A 95 -23.29 6.32 -3.54
C GLU A 95 -22.14 5.46 -4.05
N ALA A 96 -20.90 5.95 -4.00
CA ALA A 96 -19.72 5.19 -4.41
C ALA A 96 -19.53 3.91 -3.57
N GLN A 97 -19.77 4.00 -2.25
CA GLN A 97 -19.79 2.85 -1.36
C GLN A 97 -20.86 1.82 -1.75
N LEU A 98 -22.08 2.28 -2.08
CA LEU A 98 -23.16 1.38 -2.55
C LEU A 98 -22.82 0.70 -3.87
N HIS A 99 -22.20 1.41 -4.81
CA HIS A 99 -21.74 0.82 -6.08
C HIS A 99 -20.67 -0.24 -5.84
N LEU A 100 -19.70 0.04 -4.96
CA LEU A 100 -18.68 -0.92 -4.57
C LEU A 100 -19.31 -2.18 -3.95
N GLN A 101 -20.34 -2.01 -3.10
CA GLN A 101 -21.12 -3.11 -2.54
C GLN A 101 -21.91 -3.89 -3.59
N ALA A 102 -22.48 -3.22 -4.58
CA ALA A 102 -23.23 -3.87 -5.63
C ALA A 102 -22.33 -4.72 -6.56
N VAL A 103 -21.11 -4.24 -6.84
CA VAL A 103 -20.16 -4.92 -7.74
C VAL A 103 -19.41 -6.05 -7.04
N TYR A 104 -18.92 -5.81 -5.83
CA TYR A 104 -18.03 -6.74 -5.11
C TYR A 104 -18.69 -7.43 -3.90
N GLY A 105 -19.98 -7.17 -3.65
CA GLY A 105 -20.69 -7.70 -2.48
C GLY A 105 -20.42 -6.91 -1.20
N ILE A 106 -21.03 -7.34 -0.09
CA ILE A 106 -20.89 -6.68 1.22
C ILE A 106 -19.72 -7.32 1.98
N ASN A 107 -18.76 -6.50 2.41
CA ASN A 107 -17.67 -6.92 3.29
C ASN A 107 -17.59 -5.97 4.50
N ALA A 108 -18.08 -6.41 5.66
CA ALA A 108 -18.14 -5.60 6.88
C ALA A 108 -16.78 -5.40 7.56
N GLU A 109 -15.77 -6.20 7.20
CA GLU A 109 -14.42 -6.12 7.76
C GLU A 109 -13.48 -5.27 6.90
N SER A 110 -14.04 -4.52 5.95
CA SER A 110 -13.32 -3.64 5.05
C SER A 110 -13.69 -2.18 5.26
N LYS A 111 -12.71 -1.31 5.10
CA LYS A 111 -12.87 0.14 5.01
C LYS A 111 -13.00 0.52 3.54
N VAL A 112 -13.88 1.46 3.24
CA VAL A 112 -13.94 2.12 1.93
C VAL A 112 -13.10 3.38 1.99
N GLU A 113 -12.21 3.55 1.02
CA GLU A 113 -11.40 4.74 0.84
C GLU A 113 -11.71 5.38 -0.51
N SER A 114 -11.47 6.68 -0.63
CA SER A 114 -11.68 7.39 -1.90
C SER A 114 -10.65 8.48 -2.12
N GLU A 115 -10.03 8.44 -3.29
CA GLU A 115 -8.92 9.30 -3.66
C GLU A 115 -9.28 10.15 -4.88
N HIS A 116 -9.15 11.46 -4.73
CA HIS A 116 -9.38 12.38 -5.84
C HIS A 116 -8.17 12.42 -6.77
N LEU A 117 -8.42 12.21 -8.06
CA LEU A 117 -7.47 12.31 -9.18
C LEU A 117 -7.80 13.57 -10.00
N PRO A 118 -7.36 14.78 -9.56
CA PRO A 118 -7.87 16.05 -10.08
C PRO A 118 -7.59 16.26 -11.57
N HIS A 119 -6.44 15.81 -12.07
CA HIS A 119 -6.05 15.98 -13.46
C HIS A 119 -6.94 15.17 -14.43
N LEU A 120 -7.50 14.06 -13.96
CA LEU A 120 -8.42 13.22 -14.73
C LEU A 120 -9.89 13.54 -14.43
N ARG A 121 -10.18 14.36 -13.41
CA ARG A 121 -11.53 14.59 -12.89
C ARG A 121 -12.23 13.28 -12.53
N LEU A 122 -11.49 12.41 -11.84
CA LEU A 122 -11.96 11.12 -11.34
C LEU A 122 -11.76 11.01 -9.83
N PHE A 123 -12.55 10.17 -9.20
CA PHE A 123 -12.28 9.58 -7.89
C PHE A 123 -12.01 8.10 -8.07
N ASN A 124 -10.98 7.58 -7.41
CA ASN A 124 -10.81 6.14 -7.23
C ASN A 124 -11.35 5.76 -5.86
N THR A 125 -12.42 4.97 -5.83
CA THR A 125 -13.00 4.43 -4.60
C THR A 125 -12.72 2.94 -4.52
N TYR A 126 -12.16 2.50 -3.40
CA TYR A 126 -11.67 1.13 -3.25
C TYR A 126 -11.85 0.63 -1.82
N ARG A 127 -11.72 -0.69 -1.64
CA ARG A 127 -11.76 -1.32 -0.32
C ARG A 127 -10.38 -1.75 0.15
N VAL A 128 -10.19 -1.65 1.45
CA VAL A 128 -9.01 -2.17 2.16
C VAL A 128 -9.50 -2.96 3.37
N PRO A 129 -8.99 -4.18 3.62
CA PRO A 129 -9.23 -4.87 4.88
C PRO A 129 -8.85 -3.98 6.07
N GLN A 130 -9.78 -3.80 7.02
CA GLN A 130 -9.59 -2.88 8.14
C GLN A 130 -8.37 -3.29 8.99
N SER A 131 -8.21 -4.59 9.25
CA SER A 131 -7.08 -5.16 9.99
C SER A 131 -5.73 -4.84 9.35
N LEU A 132 -5.64 -4.96 8.01
CA LEU A 132 -4.45 -4.62 7.24
C LEU A 132 -4.12 -3.13 7.35
N HIS A 133 -5.12 -2.27 7.14
CA HIS A 133 -4.96 -0.81 7.26
C HIS A 133 -4.52 -0.41 8.66
N ASP A 134 -5.11 -0.99 9.70
CA ASP A 134 -4.78 -0.71 11.10
C ASP A 134 -3.35 -1.16 11.45
N SER A 135 -2.94 -2.34 10.98
CA SER A 135 -1.57 -2.84 11.16
C SER A 135 -0.54 -1.90 10.53
N LEU A 136 -0.78 -1.48 9.29
CA LEU A 136 0.12 -0.58 8.57
C LEU A 136 0.13 0.84 9.14
N SER A 137 -1.04 1.39 9.48
CA SER A 137 -1.17 2.72 10.08
C SER A 137 -0.55 2.80 11.47
N LYS A 138 -0.63 1.72 12.27
CA LYS A 138 0.10 1.63 13.53
C LYS A 138 1.61 1.63 13.34
N ARG A 139 2.12 0.97 12.29
CA ARG A 139 3.55 0.90 11.99
C ARG A 139 4.09 2.19 11.36
N PHE A 140 3.36 2.76 10.42
CA PHE A 140 3.74 3.92 9.64
C PHE A 140 2.72 5.05 9.86
N ALA A 141 2.71 5.61 11.07
CA ALA A 141 1.71 6.59 11.51
C ALA A 141 1.63 7.86 10.64
N THR A 142 2.75 8.28 10.05
CA THR A 142 2.83 9.43 9.12
C THR A 142 2.89 9.01 7.66
N GLY A 143 2.62 7.73 7.38
CA GLY A 143 2.63 7.15 6.04
C GLY A 143 1.57 7.75 5.14
N LYS A 144 1.89 7.82 3.84
CA LYS A 144 0.93 8.17 2.79
C LYS A 144 0.38 6.90 2.20
N TYR A 145 -0.93 6.73 2.29
CA TYR A 145 -1.63 5.55 1.81
C TYR A 145 -2.28 5.84 0.48
N TRP A 146 -2.07 4.98 -0.51
CA TRP A 146 -2.66 5.11 -1.84
C TRP A 146 -3.08 3.76 -2.40
N HIS A 147 -4.15 3.74 -3.18
CA HIS A 147 -4.37 2.61 -4.07
C HIS A 147 -3.37 2.65 -5.23
N LYS A 148 -2.86 1.49 -5.65
CA LYS A 148 -1.91 1.37 -6.77
C LYS A 148 -2.42 2.00 -8.05
N TYR A 149 -3.70 1.80 -8.39
CA TYR A 149 -4.32 2.45 -9.55
C TYR A 149 -4.27 3.96 -9.49
N SER A 150 -4.46 4.57 -8.31
CA SER A 150 -4.37 6.02 -8.16
C SER A 150 -2.95 6.52 -8.37
N VAL A 151 -1.94 5.74 -7.99
CA VAL A 151 -0.53 6.07 -8.24
C VAL A 151 -0.23 6.00 -9.74
N HIS A 152 -0.70 4.96 -10.44
CA HIS A 152 -0.50 4.81 -11.89
C HIS A 152 -1.24 5.86 -12.73
N LEU A 153 -2.34 6.41 -12.22
CA LEU A 153 -3.18 7.40 -12.91
C LEU A 153 -2.84 8.85 -12.56
N LYS A 154 -1.91 9.08 -11.63
CA LYS A 154 -1.37 10.42 -11.29
C LYS A 154 -0.27 10.83 -12.25
#